data_AF-A0ABD3G1G5-F1
#
_entry.id   AF-A0ABD3G1G5-F1
#
_cell.length_a   1.000
_cell.length_b   1.000
_cell.length_c   1.000
_cell.angle_alpha   90.00
_cell.angle_beta   90.00
_cell.angle_gamma   90.00
#
_symmetry.space_group_name_H-M   'P 1'
#
loop_
_entity.id
_entity.type
_entity.pdbx_description
1 polymer ?
#
loop_
_entity_poly.entity_id
_entity_poly.type
_entity_poly.pdbx_seq_one_letter_code
_entity_poly.pdbx_strand_id
1 'polypeptide(L)'
;MYSKTYLALAPVADTVARQRLLTAAAPAIAAGTPINDELLLGVRMERQLRELESQRGMVTRHEVLAAMVREHAILMEHAEAEYPGAVAPSVMPSATLQ
;
A
#
# COMPACT_ATOMS: atom_id res chain seq x y z
N MET A 1 -2.10 16.73 -5.31
CA MET A 1 -1.05 16.54 -4.29
C MET A 1 -1.64 15.70 -3.18
N TYR A 2 -0.83 14.92 -2.48
CA TYR A 2 -1.29 14.15 -1.33
C TYR A 2 -1.82 15.07 -0.23
N SER A 3 -2.99 14.75 0.30
CA SER A 3 -3.68 15.53 1.34
C SER A 3 -3.11 15.27 2.73
N LYS A 4 -2.50 14.09 2.93
CA LYS A 4 -1.99 13.61 4.22
C LYS A 4 -0.55 13.14 4.09
N THR A 5 0.10 13.00 5.24
CA THR A 5 1.41 12.36 5.33
C THR A 5 1.26 10.86 5.54
N TYR A 6 1.93 10.08 4.70
CA TYR A 6 2.01 8.62 4.80
C TYR A 6 3.41 8.22 5.24
N LEU A 7 3.54 7.77 6.48
CA LEU A 7 4.82 7.32 7.02
C LEU A 7 5.34 6.10 6.26
N ALA A 8 6.67 5.97 6.17
CA ALA A 8 7.31 4.75 5.71
C ALA A 8 6.96 3.58 6.66
N LEU A 9 6.90 2.37 6.13
CA LEU A 9 6.69 1.19 6.95
C LEU A 9 7.89 0.95 7.86
N ALA A 10 7.62 0.41 9.05
CA ALA A 10 8.69 -0.08 9.91
C ALA A 10 9.48 -1.19 9.18
N PRO A 11 10.81 -1.29 9.44
CA PRO A 11 11.60 -2.42 8.99
C PRO A 11 10.98 -3.73 9.48
N VAL A 12 11.01 -4.78 8.65
CA VAL A 12 10.51 -6.09 9.07
C VAL A 12 11.39 -6.68 10.19
N ALA A 13 10.78 -7.44 11.09
CA ALA A 13 11.43 -8.02 12.26
C ALA A 13 12.57 -8.97 11.90
N ASP A 14 12.36 -9.87 10.93
CA ASP A 14 13.38 -10.79 10.43
C ASP A 14 14.49 -10.04 9.68
N THR A 15 15.74 -10.29 10.07
CA THR A 15 16.90 -9.57 9.55
C THR A 15 17.27 -9.97 8.13
N VAL A 16 17.00 -11.21 7.73
CA VAL A 16 17.26 -11.70 6.36
C VAL A 16 16.26 -11.09 5.40
N ALA A 17 14.96 -11.11 5.75
CA ALA A 17 13.94 -10.42 4.98
C ALA A 17 14.20 -8.91 4.93
N ARG A 18 14.62 -8.29 6.04
CA ARG A 18 14.96 -6.86 6.08
C ARG A 18 16.07 -6.51 5.09
N GLN A 19 17.13 -7.32 5.03
CA GLN A 19 18.22 -7.08 4.09
C GLN A 19 17.77 -7.23 2.63
N ARG A 20 16.91 -8.20 2.33
CA ARG A 20 16.34 -8.41 0.98
C ARG A 20 15.40 -7.30 0.55
N LEU A 21 14.65 -6.74 1.51
CA LEU A 21 13.67 -5.68 1.28
C LEU A 21 14.28 -4.27 1.30
N LEU A 22 15.58 -4.13 1.63
CA LEU A 22 16.22 -2.83 1.79
C LEU A 22 16.06 -1.92 0.57
N THR A 23 16.19 -2.47 -0.63
CA THR A 23 16.08 -1.73 -1.90
C THR A 23 14.65 -1.53 -2.36
N ALA A 24 13.68 -2.14 -1.69
CA ALA A 24 12.26 -2.10 -2.02
C ALA A 24 11.44 -1.28 -1.04
N ALA A 25 12.04 -0.72 0.01
CA ALA A 25 11.35 0.11 0.98
C ALA A 25 10.92 1.43 0.35
N ALA A 26 9.62 1.66 0.23
CA ALA A 26 9.11 2.91 -0.30
C ALA A 26 9.19 4.03 0.75
N PRO A 27 9.66 5.24 0.37
CA PRO A 27 9.89 6.33 1.32
C PRO A 27 8.58 6.85 1.91
N ALA A 28 8.67 7.65 2.97
CA ALA A 28 7.52 8.40 3.47
C ALA A 28 7.07 9.44 2.43
N ILE A 29 5.76 9.67 2.36
CA ILE A 29 5.15 10.67 1.48
C ILE A 29 4.63 11.79 2.37
N ALA A 30 5.18 12.99 2.23
CA ALA A 30 4.70 14.16 2.96
C ALA A 30 3.40 14.70 2.34
N ALA A 31 2.56 15.32 3.16
CA ALA A 31 1.44 16.11 2.67
C ALA A 31 1.95 17.23 1.75
N GLY A 32 1.23 17.50 0.66
CA GLY A 32 1.65 18.45 -0.37
C GLY A 32 2.60 17.87 -1.42
N THR A 33 3.13 16.65 -1.25
CA THR A 33 3.88 15.98 -2.32
C THR A 33 2.99 15.77 -3.54
N PRO A 34 3.47 16.03 -4.77
CA PRO A 34 2.72 15.71 -6.00
C PRO A 34 2.36 14.23 -6.06
N ILE A 35 1.14 13.94 -6.53
CA ILE A 35 0.73 12.56 -6.79
C ILE A 35 1.43 12.14 -8.09
N ASN A 36 2.18 11.03 -8.05
CA ASN A 36 2.89 10.50 -9.21
C ASN A 36 2.93 8.96 -9.18
N ASP A 37 3.11 8.39 -10.36
CA ASP A 37 3.08 6.94 -10.57
C ASP A 37 4.27 6.22 -9.92
N GLU A 38 5.42 6.88 -9.79
CA GLU A 38 6.65 6.29 -9.23
C GLU A 38 6.49 5.95 -7.76
N LEU A 39 5.90 6.86 -6.97
CA LEU A 39 5.61 6.62 -5.55
C LEU A 39 4.59 5.48 -5.38
N LEU A 40 3.56 5.45 -6.22
CA LEU A 40 2.56 4.38 -6.19
C LEU A 40 3.18 3.02 -6.53
N LEU A 41 4.02 2.96 -7.58
CA LEU A 41 4.74 1.75 -7.97
C LEU A 41 5.64 1.25 -6.85
N GLY A 42 6.41 2.14 -6.21
CA GLY A 42 7.29 1.78 -5.10
C GLY A 42 6.52 1.17 -3.92
N VAL A 43 5.40 1.77 -3.53
CA VAL A 43 4.57 1.27 -2.42
C VAL A 43 3.96 -0.10 -2.77
N ARG A 44 3.49 -0.28 -4.01
CA ARG A 44 2.95 -1.56 -4.49
C ARG A 44 4.01 -2.67 -4.51
N MET A 45 5.22 -2.35 -4.96
CA MET A 45 6.36 -3.28 -4.94
C MET A 45 6.74 -3.68 -3.51
N GLU A 46 6.81 -2.71 -2.58
CA GLU A 46 7.10 -3.00 -1.18
C GLU A 46 6.08 -4.00 -0.59
N ARG A 47 4.79 -3.77 -0.84
CA ARG A 47 3.71 -4.65 -0.37
C ARG A 47 3.81 -6.06 -0.97
N GLN A 48 4.08 -6.16 -2.28
CA GLN A 48 4.26 -7.42 -2.98
C GLN A 48 5.43 -8.24 -2.42
N LEU A 49 6.57 -7.59 -2.17
CA LEU A 49 7.75 -8.29 -1.68
C LEU A 49 7.58 -8.74 -0.22
N ARG A 50 6.91 -7.95 0.63
CA ARG A 50 6.55 -8.39 2.00
C ARG A 50 5.65 -9.62 1.99
N GLU A 51 4.69 -9.70 1.05
CA GLU A 51 3.85 -10.89 0.89
C GLU A 51 4.65 -12.12 0.44
N LEU A 52 5.59 -11.96 -0.49
CA LEU A 52 6.48 -13.04 -0.92
C LEU A 52 7.37 -13.56 0.23
N GLU A 53 7.97 -12.67 1.02
CA GLU A 53 8.75 -13.09 2.19
C GLU A 53 7.85 -13.67 3.31
N SER A 54 6.57 -13.33 3.36
CA SER A 54 5.61 -13.95 4.28
C SER A 54 5.33 -15.42 3.94
N GLN A 55 5.28 -15.77 2.65
CA GLN A 55 5.17 -17.17 2.20
C GLN A 55 6.39 -18.00 2.63
N ARG A 56 7.54 -17.36 2.88
CA ARG A 56 8.76 -17.99 3.40
C ARG A 56 8.82 -18.03 4.93
N GLY A 57 7.79 -17.52 5.61
CA GLY A 57 7.72 -17.45 7.08
C GLY A 57 8.60 -16.38 7.72
N MET A 58 9.21 -15.48 6.93
CA MET A 58 10.13 -14.45 7.44
C MET A 58 9.41 -13.13 7.76
N VAL A 59 8.31 -12.85 7.06
CA VAL A 59 7.48 -11.66 7.31
C VAL A 59 6.14 -12.08 7.90
N THR A 60 5.76 -11.44 9.00
CA THR A 60 4.51 -11.73 9.69
C THR A 60 3.30 -11.25 8.89
N ARG A 61 2.15 -11.87 9.11
CA ARG A 61 0.87 -11.40 8.53
C ARG A 61 0.56 -9.95 8.90
N HIS A 62 0.95 -9.53 10.10
CA HIS A 62 0.74 -8.16 10.57
C HIS A 62 1.55 -7.16 9.73
N GLU A 63 2.82 -7.45 9.43
CA GLU A 63 3.67 -6.60 8.60
C GLU A 63 3.19 -6.52 7.15
N VAL A 64 2.64 -7.62 6.61
CA VAL A 64 1.97 -7.61 5.29
C VAL A 64 0.72 -6.75 5.32
N LEU A 65 -0.11 -6.90 6.35
CA LEU A 65 -1.35 -6.13 6.48
C LEU A 65 -1.06 -4.63 6.62
N ALA A 66 -0.03 -4.25 7.38
CA ALA A 66 0.41 -2.86 7.48
C ALA A 66 0.80 -2.29 6.11
N ALA A 67 1.48 -3.09 5.27
CA ALA A 67 1.82 -2.69 3.91
C ALA A 67 0.58 -2.55 3.01
N MET A 68 -0.38 -3.48 3.12
CA MET A 68 -1.64 -3.41 2.37
C MET A 68 -2.48 -2.19 2.73
N VAL A 69 -2.60 -1.88 4.03
CA VAL A 69 -3.34 -0.70 4.50
C VAL A 69 -2.68 0.59 3.98
N ARG A 70 -1.35 0.65 4.02
CA ARG A 70 -0.59 1.79 3.50
C ARG A 70 -0.76 1.94 1.98
N GLU A 71 -0.59 0.87 1.22
CA GLU A 71 -0.80 0.87 -0.24
C GLU A 71 -2.21 1.33 -0.58
N HIS A 72 -3.22 0.77 0.09
CA HIS A 72 -4.62 1.09 -0.16
C HIS A 72 -4.91 2.57 0.08
N ALA A 73 -4.43 3.16 1.17
CA ALA A 73 -4.66 4.57 1.46
C ALA A 73 -4.01 5.50 0.40
N ILE A 74 -2.79 5.16 -0.04
CA ILE A 74 -2.08 5.92 -1.08
C ILE A 74 -2.77 5.77 -2.45
N LEU A 75 -3.21 4.56 -2.79
CA LEU A 75 -3.93 4.27 -4.02
C LEU A 75 -5.28 5.00 -4.07
N MET A 76 -5.99 5.10 -2.94
CA MET A 76 -7.26 5.84 -2.87
C MET A 76 -7.08 7.32 -3.20
N GLU A 77 -6.07 7.98 -2.62
CA GLU A 77 -5.78 9.39 -2.98
C GLU A 77 -5.34 9.52 -4.45
N HIS A 78 -4.58 8.55 -4.97
CA HIS A 78 -4.18 8.56 -6.37
C HIS A 78 -5.40 8.39 -7.31
N ALA A 79 -6.31 7.49 -6.97
CA ALA A 79 -7.53 7.26 -7.75
C ALA A 79 -8.48 8.46 -7.71
N GLU A 80 -8.62 9.13 -6.57
CA GLU A 80 -9.41 10.35 -6.44
C GLU A 80 -8.85 11.49 -7.31
N ALA A 81 -7.52 11.60 -7.41
CA ALA A 81 -6.87 12.58 -8.26
C ALA A 81 -6.96 12.24 -9.75
N GLU A 82 -6.81 10.96 -10.12
CA GLU A 82 -6.87 10.49 -11.51
C GLU A 82 -8.30 10.49 -12.06
N TYR A 83 -9.29 10.20 -11.22
CA TYR A 83 -10.71 10.11 -11.61
C TYR A 83 -11.60 11.02 -10.76
N PRO A 84 -11.53 12.35 -10.93
CA PRO A 84 -12.37 13.28 -10.17
C PRO A 84 -13.86 13.01 -10.44
N GLY A 85 -14.62 12.69 -9.39
CA GLY A 85 -16.06 12.44 -9.48
C GLY A 85 -16.46 11.03 -9.92
N ALA A 86 -15.51 10.08 -10.02
CA ALA A 86 -15.85 8.67 -10.16
C ALA A 86 -16.58 8.18 -8.90
N VAL A 87 -17.84 7.75 -9.08
CA VAL A 87 -18.61 7.11 -8.02
C VAL A 87 -18.17 5.65 -7.97
N ALA A 88 -17.56 5.23 -6.85
CA ALA A 88 -17.29 3.82 -6.61
C ALA A 88 -18.61 3.05 -6.72
N PRO A 89 -18.69 2.00 -7.56
CA PRO A 89 -19.91 1.20 -7.65
C PRO A 89 -20.15 0.55 -6.28
N SER A 90 -21.18 1.01 -5.56
CA SER A 90 -21.61 0.35 -4.34
C SER A 90 -22.20 -1.00 -4.73
N VAL A 91 -21.46 -2.08 -4.52
CA VAL A 91 -22.02 -3.42 -4.58
C VAL A 91 -22.88 -3.57 -3.33
N MET A 92 -24.14 -3.16 -3.43
CA MET A 92 -25.14 -3.56 -2.45
C MET A 92 -25.27 -5.08 -2.56
N PRO A 93 -25.20 -5.85 -1.45
CA PRO A 93 -25.58 -7.25 -1.51
C PRO A 93 -27.01 -7.29 -2.05
N SER A 94 -27.20 -7.92 -3.21
CA SER A 94 -28.53 -8.09 -3.79
C SER A 94 -29.38 -8.82 -2.76
N ALA A 95 -30.28 -8.08 -2.11
CA ALA A 95 -31.37 -8.71 -1.40
C ALA A 95 -32.15 -9.51 -2.46
N THR A 96 -32.34 -10.80 -2.20
CA THR A 96 -33.27 -11.71 -2.89
C THR A 96 -32.84 -12.22 -4.27
N LEU A 97 -32.31 -13.44 -4.30
CA LEU A 97 -32.85 -14.49 -5.17
C LEU A 97 -33.53 -15.50 -4.24
N GLN A 98 -34.83 -15.31 -4.02
CA GLN A 98 -35.74 -16.35 -3.55
C GLN A 98 -36.18 -17.18 -4.76
#